data_AF-A0A1N7C0L1-F1
#
_entry.id   AF-A0A1N7C0L1-F1
#
_cell.length_a   1.000
_cell.length_b   1.000
_cell.length_c   1.000
_cell.angle_alpha   90.00
_cell.angle_beta   90.00
_cell.angle_gamma   90.00
#
_symmetry.space_group_name_H-M   'P 1'
#
loop_
_entity.id
_entity.type
_entity.pdbx_description
1 polymer ?
#
loop_
_entity_poly.entity_id
_entity_poly.type
_entity_poly.pdbx_seq_one_letter_code
_entity_poly.pdbx_strand_id
1 'polypeptide(L)' 'MEHRSASTETLRKRIEAQRQIMIRAGQLHGLTAHITIMHSETLDQLIIEYQYAKRMNSAGSAAG' A
#
# COMPACT_ATOMS: atom_id res chain seq x y z
N MET A 1 -21.90 4.94 12.39
CA MET A 1 -20.54 5.44 12.08
C MET A 1 -19.74 4.30 11.44
N GLU A 2 -19.80 4.09 10.12
CA GLU A 2 -19.22 2.86 9.49
C GLU A 2 -18.34 3.12 8.26
N HIS A 3 -17.82 4.35 8.07
CA HIS A 3 -16.98 4.66 6.89
C HIS A 3 -15.47 4.45 7.10
N ARG A 4 -15.01 4.06 8.31
CA ARG A 4 -13.60 4.20 8.71
C ARG A 4 -12.74 2.95 8.47
N SER A 5 -13.30 1.76 8.63
CA SER A 5 -12.59 0.47 8.42
C SER A 5 -12.43 0.11 6.94
N ALA A 6 -13.31 0.62 6.07
CA ALA A 6 -13.25 0.40 4.63
C ALA A 6 -11.97 0.98 3.99
N SER A 7 -11.41 2.06 4.56
CA SER A 7 -10.24 2.76 3.99
C SER A 7 -8.94 1.94 4.12
N THR A 8 -8.67 1.36 5.28
CA THR A 8 -7.45 0.56 5.50
C THR A 8 -7.51 -0.81 4.83
N GLU A 9 -8.67 -1.45 4.77
CA GLU A 9 -8.85 -2.69 4.01
C GLU A 9 -8.67 -2.46 2.51
N THR A 10 -9.22 -1.36 1.98
CA THR A 10 -9.04 -0.97 0.57
C THR A 10 -7.56 -0.72 0.26
N LEU A 11 -6.84 0.00 1.12
CA LEU A 11 -5.39 0.20 0.98
C LEU A 11 -4.62 -1.11 1.01
N ARG A 12 -4.98 -2.04 1.90
CA ARG A 12 -4.36 -3.39 1.96
C ARG A 12 -4.57 -4.17 0.66
N LYS A 13 -5.78 -4.13 0.08
CA LYS A 13 -6.07 -4.77 -1.21
C LYS A 13 -5.27 -4.15 -2.35
N ARG A 14 -5.12 -2.81 -2.35
CA ARG A 14 -4.29 -2.09 -3.35
C ARG A 14 -2.80 -2.44 -3.22
N ILE A 15 -2.27 -2.55 -2.00
CA ILE A 15 -0.89 -2.99 -1.75
C ILE A 15 -0.68 -4.40 -2.33
N GLU A 16 -1.58 -5.33 -2.05
CA GLU A 16 -1.43 -6.70 -2.58
C GLU A 16 -1.50 -6.72 -4.11
N ALA A 17 -2.46 -6.02 -4.72
CA ALA A 17 -2.55 -5.92 -6.17
C ALA A 17 -1.28 -5.33 -6.79
N GLN A 18 -0.75 -4.24 -6.23
CA GLN A 18 0.47 -3.60 -6.73
C GLN A 18 1.70 -4.49 -6.54
N ARG A 19 1.79 -5.24 -5.44
CA ARG A 19 2.85 -6.22 -5.21
C ARG A 19 2.86 -7.30 -6.28
N GLN A 20 1.69 -7.83 -6.66
CA GLN A 20 1.59 -8.81 -7.74
C GLN A 20 2.04 -8.24 -9.09
N ILE A 21 1.69 -6.98 -9.39
CA ILE A 21 2.14 -6.29 -10.61
C ILE A 21 3.67 -6.13 -10.61
N MET A 22 4.26 -5.66 -9.52
CA MET A 22 5.71 -5.50 -9.38
C MET A 22 6.45 -6.85 -9.56
N ILE A 23 5.96 -7.92 -8.92
CA ILE A 23 6.54 -9.26 -9.06
C ILE A 23 6.49 -9.72 -10.52
N ARG A 24 5.35 -9.53 -11.19
CA ARG A 24 5.20 -9.88 -12.61
C ARG A 24 6.14 -9.05 -13.49
N ALA A 25 6.28 -7.75 -13.22
CA ALA A 25 7.23 -6.89 -13.92
C ALA A 25 8.68 -7.37 -13.72
N GLY A 26 9.05 -7.74 -12.50
CA GLY A 26 10.36 -8.30 -12.18
C GLY A 26 10.64 -9.64 -12.88
N GLN A 27 9.63 -10.50 -13.02
CA GLN A 27 9.73 -11.76 -13.75
C GLN A 27 9.87 -11.56 -15.27
N LEU A 28 9.17 -10.57 -15.85
CA LEU A 28 9.15 -10.35 -17.29
C LEU A 28 10.29 -9.47 -17.80
N HIS A 29 10.69 -8.45 -17.02
CA HIS A 29 11.63 -7.42 -17.45
C HIS A 29 12.92 -7.37 -16.62
N GLY A 30 12.94 -8.03 -15.46
CA GLY A 30 14.05 -7.98 -14.51
C GLY A 30 13.84 -6.94 -13.39
N LEU A 31 14.57 -7.11 -12.28
CA LEU A 31 14.40 -6.27 -11.09
C LEU A 31 14.91 -4.83 -11.26
N THR A 32 15.90 -4.63 -12.14
CA THR A 32 16.47 -3.31 -12.44
C THR A 32 15.78 -2.60 -13.60
N ALA A 33 14.80 -3.24 -14.24
CA ALA A 33 14.04 -2.60 -15.30
C ALA A 33 13.23 -1.43 -14.74
N HIS A 34 13.19 -0.32 -15.49
CA HIS A 34 12.50 0.90 -15.07
C HIS A 34 11.02 0.65 -14.69
N ILE A 35 10.34 -0.26 -15.40
CA ILE A 35 8.96 -0.65 -15.08
C ILE A 35 8.84 -1.30 -13.70
N THR A 36 9.76 -2.19 -13.33
CA THR A 36 9.77 -2.84 -12.02
C THR A 36 10.07 -1.81 -10.91
N ILE A 37 11.00 -0.89 -11.16
CA ILE A 37 11.33 0.21 -10.24
C ILE A 37 10.11 1.09 -10.01
N MET A 38 9.43 1.53 -11.08
CA MET A 38 8.21 2.35 -10.99
C MET A 38 7.11 1.65 -10.16
N HIS A 39 6.91 0.34 -10.37
CA HIS A 39 5.96 -0.43 -9.57
C HIS A 39 6.37 -0.54 -8.10
N SER A 40 7.68 -0.62 -7.82
CA SER A 40 8.22 -0.64 -6.44
C SER A 40 8.01 0.68 -5.72
N GLU A 41 8.25 1.82 -6.39
CA GLU A 41 8.03 3.15 -5.81
C GLU A 41 6.54 3.39 -5.50
N THR A 42 5.67 2.95 -6.41
CA THR A 42 4.21 3.00 -6.19
C THR A 42 3.79 2.11 -5.02
N LEU A 43 4.40 0.93 -4.88
CA LEU A 43 4.13 0.03 -3.77
C LEU A 43 4.54 0.66 -2.42
N ASP A 44 5.69 1.31 -2.37
CA ASP A 44 6.18 2.01 -1.18
C ASP A 44 5.25 3.15 -0.77
N GLN A 45 4.75 3.95 -1.72
CA GLN A 45 3.76 5.00 -1.44
C GLN A 45 2.49 4.42 -0.79
N LEU A 46 1.95 3.33 -1.33
CA LEU A 46 0.76 2.68 -0.77
C LEU A 46 1.02 2.14 0.65
N ILE A 47 2.21 1.61 0.91
CA ILE A 47 2.60 1.14 2.25
C ILE A 47 2.66 2.31 3.24
N ILE A 48 3.23 3.45 2.84
CA ILE A 48 3.29 4.67 3.67
C ILE A 48 1.88 5.17 3.97
N GLU A 49 1.01 5.27 2.96
CA GLU A 49 -0.40 5.65 3.14
C GLU A 49 -1.12 4.72 4.13
N TYR A 50 -0.93 3.42 4.00
CA TYR A 50 -1.52 2.43 4.90
C TYR A 50 -1.02 2.58 6.34
N GLN A 51 0.29 2.79 6.54
CA GLN A 51 0.86 3.02 7.86
C GLN A 51 0.31 4.30 8.50
N TYR A 52 0.16 5.37 7.71
CA TYR A 52 -0.41 6.62 8.17
C TYR A 52 -1.88 6.45 8.59
N ALA A 53 -2.69 5.82 7.73
CA ALA A 53 -4.09 5.52 8.03
C ALA A 53 -4.23 4.66 9.30
N LYS A 54 -3.34 3.67 9.48
CA LYS A 54 -3.31 2.82 10.68
C LYS A 54 -2.96 3.62 11.95
N ARG A 55 -2.01 4.56 11.88
CA ARG A 55 -1.62 5.43 13.00
C ARG A 55 -2.75 6.40 13.38
N MET A 56 -3.40 7.03 12.40
CA MET A 56 -4.55 7.90 12.64
C MET A 56 -5.71 7.15 13.33
N ASN A 57 -5.93 5.90 12.97
CA ASN A 57 -6.92 5.04 13.66
C ASN A 57 -6.55 4.76 15.12
N SER A 58 -5.27 4.83 15.48
CA SER A 58 -4.77 4.54 16.84
C SER A 58 -4.79 5.81 17.73
N ALA A 59 -4.51 6.98 17.14
CA ALA A 59 -4.44 8.26 17.87
C ALA A 59 -5.82 8.78 18.30
N GLY A 60 -6.90 8.42 17.58
CA GLY A 60 -8.28 8.80 17.94
C GLY A 60 -8.84 8.11 19.20
N SER A 61 -8.13 7.12 19.76
CA SER A 61 -8.53 6.41 20.99
C SER A 61 -7.79 6.86 22.25
N ALA A 62 -6.83 7.78 22.15
CA ALA A 62 -6.02 8.24 23.29
C ALA A 62 -6.52 9.54 23.95
N ALA A 63 -7.56 10.18 23.39
CA ALA A 63 -8.23 11.34 23.99
C ALA A 63 -9.53 10.87 24.67
N GLY A 64 -9.38 10.25 25.85
CA GLY A 64 -10.47 9.85 26.74
C GLY A 64 -10.19 10.35 28.15
#